data_AF-A9XXC5-F1
#
_entry.id   AF-A9XXC5-F1
#
_cell.length_a   1.000
_cell.length_b   1.000
_cell.length_c   1.000
_cell.angle_alpha   90.00
_cell.angle_beta   90.00
_cell.angle_gamma   90.00
#
_symmetry.space_group_name_H-M   'P 1'
#
loop_
_entity.id
_entity.type
_entity.pdbx_description
1 polymer ?
#
loop_
_entity_poly.entity_id
_entity_poly.type
_entity_poly.pdbx_seq_one_letter_code
_entity_poly.pdbx_strand_id
1 'polypeptide(L)'
;MTCDVRSTLFFLFVLIRICLAQNFEVPEPKIEILKPKGFKVTLKDDGYSFFGFRGNINEEFHEVNEGQMKADIVSKQGGYWVYKNRSKKLEVGDTIFYWIYVIKGGKGSMSPFLEYTVSASENEIGVGSPSVNSYTDPNQTTTTPESPLSKRFGKLCEVSKTVVQGENSVCEGSLIFNEDFDTTGLRSLSKWNAEIMFPTEPDFPFNAYIPDNTVSFEDGSLVIKPVLTETQYGEDFLYNTVNLGVRCTGKIDRSECRHEASVLNVFPPVLTAKISTRHHFTSVWKI
;
A
#
# COMPACT_ATOMS: atom_id res chain seq x y z
N MET A 1 -15.62 -17.77 -56.10
CA MET A 1 -15.25 -17.74 -54.68
C MET A 1 -15.62 -16.38 -54.14
N THR A 2 -16.84 -16.23 -53.62
CA THR A 2 -17.32 -15.00 -53.00
C THR A 2 -17.01 -15.09 -51.50
N CYS A 3 -16.05 -14.29 -51.04
CA CYS A 3 -15.80 -14.11 -49.61
C CYS A 3 -17.07 -13.55 -48.96
N ASP A 4 -17.72 -14.34 -48.11
CA ASP A 4 -18.88 -13.91 -47.35
C ASP A 4 -18.43 -12.99 -46.20
N VAL A 5 -18.41 -11.69 -46.49
CA VAL A 5 -18.03 -10.59 -45.59
C VAL A 5 -18.89 -10.58 -44.30
N ARG A 6 -20.07 -11.21 -44.34
CA ARG A 6 -21.02 -11.25 -43.23
C ARG A 6 -20.62 -12.26 -42.15
N SER A 7 -19.93 -13.34 -42.54
CA SER A 7 -19.38 -14.35 -41.62
C SER A 7 -18.13 -13.84 -40.88
N THR A 8 -17.29 -13.07 -41.57
CA THR A 8 -16.09 -12.44 -40.99
C THR A 8 -16.44 -11.34 -39.97
N LEU A 9 -17.48 -10.53 -40.23
CA LEU A 9 -17.94 -9.51 -39.27
C LEU A 9 -18.47 -10.14 -37.96
N PHE A 10 -19.16 -11.28 -38.04
CA PHE A 10 -19.74 -11.95 -36.87
C PHE A 10 -18.65 -12.54 -35.97
N PHE A 11 -17.61 -13.15 -36.56
CA PHE A 11 -16.43 -13.63 -35.82
C PHE A 11 -15.65 -12.49 -35.17
N LEU A 12 -15.53 -11.34 -35.83
CA LEU A 12 -14.87 -10.16 -35.28
C LEU A 12 -15.62 -9.61 -34.06
N PHE A 13 -16.96 -9.57 -34.09
CA PHE A 13 -17.78 -9.15 -32.94
C PHE A 13 -17.73 -10.15 -31.77
N VAL A 14 -17.59 -11.45 -32.03
CA VAL A 14 -17.41 -12.48 -30.99
C VAL A 14 -16.00 -12.39 -30.36
N LEU A 15 -14.96 -12.13 -31.14
CA LEU A 15 -13.59 -11.94 -30.65
C LEU A 15 -13.43 -10.63 -29.84
N ILE A 16 -14.09 -9.55 -30.25
CA ILE A 16 -14.12 -8.27 -29.51
C ILE A 16 -14.85 -8.42 -28.16
N ARG A 17 -15.81 -9.34 -28.04
CA ARG A 17 -16.50 -9.63 -26.76
C ARG A 17 -15.67 -10.47 -25.78
N ILE A 18 -14.66 -11.21 -26.24
CA ILE A 18 -13.83 -12.10 -25.40
C ILE A 18 -12.61 -11.37 -24.80
N CYS A 19 -12.22 -10.20 -25.33
CA CYS A 19 -11.04 -9.46 -24.87
C CYS A 19 -11.38 -8.26 -23.97
N LEU A 20 -12.24 -8.47 -22.98
CA LEU A 20 -12.32 -7.61 -21.81
C LEU A 20 -11.99 -8.47 -20.59
N ALA A 21 -10.69 -8.72 -20.40
CA ALA A 21 -10.19 -9.16 -19.11
C ALA A 21 -10.50 -8.02 -18.11
N GLN A 22 -11.65 -8.10 -17.44
CA GLN A 22 -11.99 -7.22 -16.34
C GLN A 22 -11.06 -7.56 -15.18
N ASN A 23 -9.91 -6.92 -15.15
CA ASN A 23 -9.14 -6.78 -13.93
C ASN A 23 -10.04 -6.00 -12.96
N PHE A 24 -10.43 -6.65 -11.88
CA PHE A 24 -11.24 -6.03 -10.83
C PHE A 24 -10.31 -5.55 -9.74
N GLU A 25 -10.55 -4.33 -9.27
CA GLU A 25 -9.86 -3.77 -8.12
C GLU A 25 -10.43 -4.41 -6.85
N VAL A 26 -9.55 -4.74 -5.90
CA VAL A 26 -9.97 -5.28 -4.61
C VAL A 26 -10.22 -4.08 -3.69
N PRO A 27 -11.45 -3.87 -3.19
CA PRO A 27 -11.71 -2.75 -2.30
C PRO A 27 -11.01 -2.98 -0.96
N GLU A 28 -10.62 -1.88 -0.32
CA GLU A 28 -10.03 -1.91 1.01
C GLU A 28 -11.06 -2.45 2.03
N PRO A 29 -10.70 -3.44 2.86
CA PRO A 29 -11.60 -3.97 3.86
C PRO A 29 -11.70 -3.02 5.06
N LYS A 30 -12.86 -2.97 5.70
CA LYS A 30 -13.05 -2.20 6.94
C LYS A 30 -12.51 -2.98 8.13
N ILE A 31 -11.64 -2.37 8.92
CA ILE A 31 -11.17 -2.89 10.21
C ILE A 31 -11.91 -2.18 11.34
N GLU A 32 -12.41 -2.96 12.30
CA GLU A 32 -13.09 -2.47 13.50
C GLU A 32 -12.45 -3.09 14.75
N ILE A 33 -12.02 -2.26 15.69
CA ILE A 33 -11.50 -2.72 16.98
C ILE A 33 -12.64 -3.25 17.86
N LEU A 34 -12.42 -4.41 18.48
CA LEU A 34 -13.38 -5.07 19.34
C LEU A 34 -13.02 -4.88 20.81
N LYS A 35 -14.01 -4.56 21.63
CA LYS A 35 -13.86 -4.53 23.09
C LYS A 35 -14.25 -5.88 23.71
N PRO A 36 -13.58 -6.33 24.79
CA PRO A 36 -12.41 -5.70 25.43
C PRO A 36 -11.08 -5.97 24.71
N LYS A 37 -11.07 -6.87 23.72
CA LYS A 37 -9.90 -7.20 22.90
C LYS A 37 -10.31 -7.78 21.55
N GLY A 38 -9.41 -7.71 20.59
CA GLY A 38 -9.60 -8.24 19.25
C GLY A 38 -9.90 -7.16 18.21
N PHE A 39 -10.03 -7.61 16.97
CA PHE A 39 -10.48 -6.80 15.86
C PHE A 39 -11.28 -7.65 14.87
N LYS A 40 -12.04 -6.98 14.02
CA LYS A 40 -12.83 -7.59 12.95
C LYS A 40 -12.47 -6.91 11.64
N VAL A 41 -12.15 -7.71 10.63
CA VAL A 41 -11.94 -7.27 9.25
C VAL A 41 -13.15 -7.68 8.45
N THR A 42 -13.72 -6.73 7.70
CA THR A 42 -14.92 -6.95 6.89
C THR A 42 -14.74 -6.45 5.47
N LEU A 43 -15.03 -7.30 4.49
CA LEU A 43 -15.03 -6.97 3.08
C LEU A 43 -16.43 -7.19 2.52
N LYS A 44 -17.01 -6.19 1.85
CA LYS A 44 -18.32 -6.34 1.18
C LYS A 44 -18.17 -7.34 0.04
N ASP A 45 -19.10 -8.29 -0.05
CA ASP A 45 -19.08 -9.25 -1.14
C ASP A 45 -19.47 -8.58 -2.47
N ASP A 46 -18.72 -8.93 -3.51
CA ASP A 46 -18.95 -8.49 -4.89
C ASP A 46 -18.85 -9.69 -5.85
N GLY A 47 -19.35 -10.86 -5.40
CA GLY A 47 -19.27 -12.11 -6.15
C GLY A 47 -17.94 -12.86 -5.99
N TYR A 48 -17.27 -12.69 -4.84
CA TYR A 48 -16.08 -13.45 -4.54
C TYR A 48 -16.43 -14.90 -4.17
N SER A 49 -15.45 -15.80 -4.30
CA SER A 49 -15.52 -17.19 -3.86
C SER A 49 -14.49 -17.52 -2.78
N PHE A 50 -13.58 -16.59 -2.48
CA PHE A 50 -12.53 -16.74 -1.47
C PHE A 50 -12.11 -15.37 -0.94
N PHE A 51 -11.78 -15.30 0.34
CA PHE A 51 -11.12 -14.14 0.98
C PHE A 51 -10.03 -14.62 1.93
N GLY A 52 -8.78 -14.28 1.60
CA GLY A 52 -7.60 -14.50 2.42
C GLY A 52 -7.13 -13.19 3.01
N PHE A 53 -6.77 -13.21 4.29
CA PHE A 53 -6.15 -12.10 5.01
C PHE A 53 -4.81 -12.57 5.57
N ARG A 54 -3.76 -11.75 5.40
CA ARG A 54 -2.49 -11.89 6.13
C ARG A 54 -2.16 -10.56 6.78
N GLY A 55 -1.69 -10.58 8.02
CA GLY A 55 -1.41 -9.37 8.78
C GLY A 55 -0.29 -9.53 9.80
N ASN A 56 0.39 -8.42 10.06
CA ASN A 56 1.38 -8.22 11.10
C ASN A 56 0.96 -7.04 11.98
N ILE A 57 1.33 -7.05 13.25
CA ILE A 57 1.11 -5.90 14.15
C ILE A 57 2.47 -5.21 14.33
N ASN A 58 2.53 -3.92 14.02
CA ASN A 58 3.71 -3.06 14.15
C ASN A 58 4.95 -3.55 13.37
N GLU A 59 4.74 -4.38 12.36
CA GLU A 59 5.81 -4.93 11.51
C GLU A 59 5.31 -4.97 10.06
N GLU A 60 6.00 -4.33 9.13
CA GLU A 60 5.60 -4.27 7.72
C GLU A 60 5.83 -5.61 7.00
N PHE A 61 5.13 -5.79 5.87
CA PHE A 61 5.45 -6.88 4.95
C PHE A 61 6.54 -6.42 3.98
N HIS A 62 7.72 -7.03 4.08
CA HIS A 62 8.80 -6.83 3.10
C HIS A 62 8.71 -7.77 1.88
N GLU A 63 7.86 -8.79 1.98
CA GLU A 63 7.51 -9.74 0.92
C GLU A 63 6.14 -10.35 1.20
N VAL A 64 5.53 -10.94 0.18
CA VAL A 64 4.27 -11.69 0.35
C VAL A 64 4.56 -12.97 1.14
N ASN A 65 4.22 -12.95 2.42
CA ASN A 65 4.34 -14.11 3.32
C ASN A 65 3.11 -14.26 4.23
N GLU A 66 3.08 -15.29 5.07
CA GLU A 66 1.89 -15.60 5.89
C GLU A 66 1.65 -14.61 7.04
N GLY A 67 2.64 -13.79 7.40
CA GLY A 67 2.58 -12.87 8.52
C GLY A 67 2.33 -13.54 9.87
N GLN A 68 2.13 -12.70 10.89
CA GLN A 68 1.80 -13.12 12.26
C GLN A 68 0.35 -13.59 12.39
N MET A 69 -0.51 -13.16 11.47
CA MET A 69 -1.95 -13.42 11.47
C MET A 69 -2.39 -13.88 10.09
N LYS A 70 -3.02 -15.05 10.02
CA LYS A 70 -3.52 -15.66 8.79
C LYS A 70 -4.98 -16.08 8.95
N ALA A 71 -5.78 -15.81 7.92
CA ALA A 71 -7.12 -16.34 7.80
C ALA A 71 -7.47 -16.60 6.34
N ASP A 72 -7.99 -17.81 6.07
CA ASP A 72 -8.53 -18.20 4.78
C ASP A 72 -10.03 -18.48 4.97
N ILE A 73 -10.87 -17.67 4.33
CA ILE A 73 -12.31 -17.69 4.51
C ILE A 73 -12.94 -18.14 3.18
N VAL A 74 -13.76 -19.19 3.28
CA VAL A 74 -14.42 -19.84 2.13
C VAL A 74 -15.94 -19.65 2.14
N SER A 75 -16.48 -18.93 3.13
CA SER A 75 -17.91 -18.61 3.22
C SER A 75 -18.14 -17.19 3.72
N LYS A 76 -19.16 -16.53 3.14
CA LYS A 76 -19.59 -15.18 3.49
C LYS A 76 -20.78 -15.21 4.45
N GLN A 77 -20.91 -14.17 5.26
CA GLN A 77 -21.97 -13.99 6.25
C GLN A 77 -22.71 -12.68 5.95
N GLY A 78 -24.01 -12.76 5.65
CA GLY A 78 -24.85 -11.57 5.44
C GLY A 78 -24.37 -10.63 4.33
N GLY A 79 -23.73 -11.18 3.27
CA GLY A 79 -23.16 -10.37 2.17
C GLY A 79 -21.76 -9.81 2.44
N TYR A 80 -21.09 -10.25 3.51
CA TYR A 80 -19.74 -9.81 3.85
C TYR A 80 -18.82 -11.01 4.09
N TRP A 81 -17.53 -10.83 3.76
CA TRP A 81 -16.44 -11.68 4.21
C TRP A 81 -15.94 -11.14 5.53
N VAL A 82 -15.88 -12.00 6.55
CA VAL A 82 -15.61 -11.56 7.93
C VAL A 82 -14.49 -12.38 8.53
N TYR A 83 -13.36 -11.74 8.81
CA TYR A 83 -12.33 -12.29 9.68
C TYR A 83 -12.46 -11.65 11.06
N LYS A 84 -12.41 -12.46 12.12
CA LYS A 84 -12.50 -11.99 13.49
C LYS A 84 -11.38 -12.59 14.33
N ASN A 85 -10.45 -11.74 14.76
CA ASN A 85 -9.40 -12.12 15.69
C ASN A 85 -9.80 -11.67 17.10
N ARG A 86 -10.01 -12.62 18.02
CA ARG A 86 -10.40 -12.33 19.41
C ARG A 86 -9.24 -12.41 20.41
N SER A 87 -8.05 -12.79 19.95
CA SER A 87 -6.90 -13.05 20.82
C SER A 87 -5.94 -11.86 20.88
N LYS A 88 -5.69 -11.20 19.74
CA LYS A 88 -4.80 -10.05 19.66
C LYS A 88 -5.46 -8.80 20.24
N LYS A 89 -4.83 -8.19 21.24
CA LYS A 89 -5.20 -6.88 21.76
C LYS A 89 -4.41 -5.83 20.97
N LEU A 90 -5.09 -4.78 20.54
CA LEU A 90 -4.47 -3.63 19.87
C LEU A 90 -4.66 -2.42 20.77
N GLU A 91 -3.63 -1.59 20.86
CA GLU A 91 -3.61 -0.35 21.62
C GLU A 91 -3.61 0.85 20.67
N VAL A 92 -3.95 2.03 21.19
CA VAL A 92 -3.91 3.26 20.37
C VAL A 92 -2.48 3.48 19.89
N GLY A 93 -2.34 3.69 18.58
CA GLY A 93 -1.04 3.80 17.92
C GLY A 93 -0.50 2.48 17.35
N ASP A 94 -1.07 1.32 17.69
CA ASP A 94 -0.73 0.08 16.99
C ASP A 94 -1.18 0.15 15.53
N THR A 95 -0.33 -0.34 14.63
CA THR A 95 -0.62 -0.44 13.20
C THR A 95 -0.70 -1.91 12.79
N ILE A 96 -1.79 -2.29 12.13
CA ILE A 96 -1.89 -3.55 11.42
C ILE A 96 -1.40 -3.31 9.99
N PHE A 97 -0.28 -3.90 9.62
CA PHE A 97 0.13 -4.02 8.23
C PHE A 97 -0.47 -5.30 7.67
N TYR A 98 -1.11 -5.25 6.51
CA TYR A 98 -1.84 -6.40 5.98
C TYR A 98 -1.94 -6.40 4.46
N TRP A 99 -2.22 -7.58 3.91
CA TRP A 99 -2.64 -7.74 2.53
C TRP A 99 -3.78 -8.74 2.46
N ILE A 100 -4.64 -8.57 1.45
CA ILE A 100 -5.76 -9.46 1.21
C ILE A 100 -5.68 -10.09 -0.17
N TYR A 101 -6.26 -11.28 -0.29
CA TYR A 101 -6.37 -12.00 -1.55
C TYR A 101 -7.80 -12.48 -1.74
N VAL A 102 -8.36 -12.23 -2.91
CA VAL A 102 -9.73 -12.64 -3.25
C VAL A 102 -9.75 -13.40 -4.56
N ILE A 103 -10.72 -14.31 -4.70
CA ILE A 103 -10.99 -14.99 -5.97
C ILE A 103 -12.37 -14.57 -6.45
N LYS A 104 -12.47 -14.10 -7.70
CA LYS A 104 -13.73 -13.75 -8.38
C LYS A 104 -13.76 -14.43 -9.74
N GLY A 105 -14.78 -15.24 -10.02
CA GLY A 105 -14.91 -15.94 -11.30
C GLY A 105 -13.71 -16.83 -11.67
N GLY A 106 -13.04 -17.41 -10.68
CA GLY A 106 -11.83 -18.23 -10.87
C GLY A 106 -10.52 -17.46 -11.03
N LYS A 107 -10.54 -16.13 -11.08
CA LYS A 107 -9.34 -15.28 -11.10
C LYS A 107 -9.02 -14.76 -9.70
N GLY A 108 -7.77 -14.96 -9.27
CA GLY A 108 -7.23 -14.40 -8.04
C GLY A 108 -6.74 -12.95 -8.22
N SER A 109 -6.92 -12.13 -7.18
CA SER A 109 -6.41 -10.77 -7.12
C SER A 109 -5.95 -10.46 -5.69
N MET A 110 -4.80 -9.81 -5.56
CA MET A 110 -4.23 -9.39 -4.29
C MET A 110 -4.36 -7.86 -4.15
N SER A 111 -4.62 -7.38 -2.94
CA SER A 111 -4.50 -5.94 -2.65
C SER A 111 -3.03 -5.51 -2.67
N PRO A 112 -2.73 -4.22 -2.83
CA PRO A 112 -1.46 -3.69 -2.34
C PRO A 112 -1.30 -3.97 -0.83
N PHE A 113 -0.10 -3.81 -0.30
CA PHE A 113 0.09 -3.78 1.16
C PHE A 113 -0.63 -2.55 1.73
N LEU A 114 -1.47 -2.80 2.73
CA LEU A 114 -2.34 -1.83 3.37
C LEU A 114 -1.95 -1.71 4.84
N GLU A 115 -2.34 -0.59 5.44
CA GLU A 115 -2.09 -0.31 6.85
C GLU A 115 -3.35 0.22 7.54
N TYR A 116 -3.50 -0.11 8.82
CA TYR A 116 -4.56 0.42 9.66
C TYR A 116 -4.00 0.73 11.04
N THR A 117 -3.95 2.01 11.40
CA THR A 117 -3.49 2.48 12.71
C THR A 117 -4.69 2.72 13.62
N VAL A 118 -4.64 2.15 14.82
CA VAL A 118 -5.69 2.34 15.82
C VAL A 118 -5.71 3.77 16.33
N SER A 119 -6.81 4.46 16.11
CA SER A 119 -7.00 5.83 16.59
C SER A 119 -7.62 5.87 18.00
N ALA A 120 -7.40 6.98 18.71
CA ALA A 120 -7.92 7.19 20.07
C ALA A 120 -9.46 7.12 20.14
N SER A 121 -10.15 7.62 19.11
CA SER A 121 -11.62 7.59 19.05
C SER A 121 -12.17 6.17 18.90
N GLU A 122 -11.49 5.28 18.16
CA GLU A 122 -11.92 3.88 17.99
C GLU A 122 -11.69 3.05 19.25
N ASN A 123 -10.69 3.43 20.07
CA ASN A 123 -10.48 2.83 21.37
C ASN A 123 -11.50 3.34 22.43
N GLU A 124 -12.13 4.49 22.20
CA GLU A 124 -13.16 5.06 23.07
C GLU A 124 -14.60 4.74 22.64
N ILE A 125 -14.89 4.57 21.35
CA ILE A 125 -16.25 4.34 20.85
C ILE A 125 -16.68 2.89 21.13
N GLY A 126 -17.17 2.69 22.34
CA GLY A 126 -17.94 1.54 22.76
C GLY A 126 -19.23 2.02 23.39
N VAL A 127 -20.18 2.53 22.59
CA VAL A 127 -21.58 2.60 22.99
C VAL A 127 -22.42 2.33 21.75
N GLY A 128 -23.18 1.22 21.78
CA GLY A 128 -24.20 0.97 20.79
C GLY A 128 -25.25 2.08 20.82
N SER A 129 -25.80 2.39 19.66
CA SER A 129 -27.04 3.16 19.60
C SER A 129 -28.11 2.45 20.42
N PRO A 130 -28.75 3.16 21.37
CA PRO A 130 -30.14 3.51 21.15
C PRO A 130 -30.41 5.00 21.39
N SER A 131 -31.31 5.50 20.56
CA SER A 131 -32.04 6.76 20.65
C SER A 131 -32.53 7.10 22.06
N VAL A 132 -32.17 8.28 22.56
CA VAL A 132 -33.04 9.09 23.46
C VAL A 132 -32.82 10.56 23.13
N ASN A 133 -33.90 11.21 22.67
CA ASN A 133 -34.00 12.66 22.54
C ASN A 133 -33.79 13.33 23.90
N SER A 134 -32.97 14.36 23.99
CA SER A 134 -33.11 15.38 25.05
C SER A 134 -32.50 16.70 24.62
N TYR A 135 -33.41 17.59 24.24
CA TYR A 135 -33.49 19.03 24.52
C TYR A 135 -32.20 19.78 24.89
N THR A 136 -31.87 20.77 24.05
CA THR A 136 -31.03 21.92 24.36
C THR A 136 -31.66 22.76 25.46
N ASP A 137 -30.92 23.01 26.54
CA ASP A 137 -31.10 24.17 27.42
C ASP A 137 -29.77 24.93 27.54
N PRO A 138 -29.68 26.18 27.05
CA PRO A 138 -28.47 26.99 27.11
C PRO A 138 -28.51 27.90 28.34
N ASN A 139 -28.18 27.40 29.53
CA ASN A 139 -27.65 28.26 30.58
C ASN A 139 -27.04 27.47 31.74
N GLN A 140 -25.71 27.32 31.76
CA GLN A 140 -25.01 27.24 33.03
C GLN A 140 -23.54 27.64 32.88
N THR A 141 -23.28 28.88 33.24
CA THR A 141 -21.97 29.40 33.63
C THR A 141 -21.53 28.65 34.90
N THR A 142 -20.39 27.99 34.88
CA THR A 142 -19.71 27.59 36.12
C THR A 142 -18.21 27.74 35.95
N THR A 143 -17.74 28.88 36.48
CA THR A 143 -16.37 29.17 36.88
C THR A 143 -15.72 27.97 37.56
N THR A 144 -14.57 27.54 37.04
CA THR A 144 -13.65 26.62 37.73
C THR A 144 -12.27 27.29 37.85
N PRO A 145 -11.58 27.21 39.01
CA PRO A 145 -10.46 28.09 39.35
C PRO A 145 -9.15 27.74 38.64
N GLU A 146 -8.39 28.78 38.28
CA GLU A 146 -7.03 28.69 37.76
C GLU A 146 -6.09 27.92 38.71
N SER A 147 -5.43 26.90 38.17
CA SER A 147 -4.27 26.27 38.81
C SER A 147 -3.01 27.11 38.53
N PRO A 148 -2.26 27.56 39.57
CA PRO A 148 -1.14 28.46 39.41
C PRO A 148 0.16 27.67 39.17
N LEU A 149 0.35 27.14 37.96
CA LEU A 149 1.69 26.70 37.54
C LEU A 149 1.87 26.68 36.01
N SER A 150 1.66 27.81 35.34
CA SER A 150 2.18 28.01 33.97
C SER A 150 2.74 29.41 33.80
N LYS A 151 3.87 29.65 34.48
CA LYS A 151 4.78 30.76 34.18
C LYS A 151 6.21 30.23 34.15
N ARG A 152 6.61 29.69 33.00
CA ARG A 152 7.97 29.82 32.47
C ARG A 152 7.87 30.08 30.97
N PHE A 153 8.33 31.25 30.56
CA PHE A 153 8.58 31.59 29.17
C PHE A 153 9.65 30.64 28.61
N GLY A 154 9.22 29.56 27.98
CA GLY A 154 9.93 28.98 26.84
C GLY A 154 9.40 29.67 25.59
N LYS A 155 10.26 29.95 24.62
CA LYS A 155 9.91 30.55 23.32
C LYS A 155 8.55 30.01 22.83
N LEU A 156 7.57 30.89 22.60
CA LEU A 156 6.28 30.46 22.06
C LEU A 156 6.57 29.80 20.71
N CYS A 157 6.38 28.50 20.64
CA CYS A 157 6.47 27.73 19.41
C CYS A 157 5.42 28.27 18.45
N GLU A 158 5.84 28.93 17.38
CA GLU A 158 4.94 29.23 16.28
C GLU A 158 4.62 27.91 15.59
N VAL A 159 3.33 27.56 15.55
CA VAL A 159 2.89 26.27 15.01
C VAL A 159 3.08 26.27 13.50
N SER A 160 3.79 25.25 13.01
CA SER A 160 4.06 25.04 11.60
C SER A 160 2.78 24.75 10.81
N LYS A 161 2.79 25.13 9.53
CA LYS A 161 1.76 24.69 8.56
C LYS A 161 1.89 23.19 8.23
N THR A 162 3.08 22.61 8.42
CA THR A 162 3.33 21.19 8.20
C THR A 162 2.82 20.38 9.38
N VAL A 163 2.05 19.32 9.08
CA VAL A 163 1.50 18.40 10.09
C VAL A 163 2.25 17.07 10.01
N VAL A 164 2.55 16.49 11.17
CA VAL A 164 3.11 15.14 11.29
C VAL A 164 2.04 14.24 11.89
N GLN A 165 1.75 13.13 11.23
CA GLN A 165 0.76 12.18 11.71
C GLN A 165 1.17 11.63 13.08
N GLY A 166 0.28 11.74 14.07
CA GLY A 166 0.55 11.33 15.45
C GLY A 166 1.06 12.44 16.37
N GLU A 167 1.41 13.62 15.83
CA GLU A 167 1.87 14.76 16.62
C GLU A 167 0.78 15.84 16.75
N ASN A 168 0.63 16.41 17.95
CA ASN A 168 -0.40 17.41 18.24
C ASN A 168 -0.08 18.80 17.65
N SER A 169 1.21 19.17 17.57
CA SER A 169 1.68 20.41 16.94
C SER A 169 3.19 20.35 16.72
N VAL A 170 3.67 20.84 15.58
CA VAL A 170 5.11 20.96 15.27
C VAL A 170 5.48 22.43 15.16
N CYS A 171 6.65 22.83 15.63
CA CYS A 171 7.10 24.23 15.53
C CYS A 171 7.65 24.55 14.15
N GLU A 172 7.40 25.76 13.68
CA GLU A 172 8.06 26.30 12.49
C GLU A 172 9.59 26.26 12.65
N GLY A 173 10.29 25.91 11.57
CA GLY A 173 11.75 25.74 11.56
C GLY A 173 12.26 24.46 12.24
N SER A 174 11.37 23.61 12.77
CA SER A 174 11.78 22.31 13.31
C SER A 174 12.05 21.29 12.20
N LEU A 175 13.10 20.48 12.40
CA LEU A 175 13.41 19.34 11.56
C LEU A 175 12.39 18.22 11.83
N ILE A 176 11.62 17.83 10.81
CA ILE A 176 10.56 16.82 10.92
C ILE A 176 10.94 15.47 10.33
N PHE A 177 11.97 15.45 9.48
CA PHE A 177 12.49 14.25 8.86
C PHE A 177 13.93 14.51 8.42
N ASN A 178 14.80 13.55 8.69
CA ASN A 178 16.16 13.49 8.18
C ASN A 178 16.49 12.03 7.88
N GLU A 179 17.22 11.80 6.81
CA GLU A 179 17.74 10.49 6.45
C GLU A 179 19.24 10.62 6.21
N ASP A 180 20.02 9.93 7.04
CA ASP A 180 21.48 9.98 6.99
C ASP A 180 22.05 8.80 6.18
N PHE A 181 21.20 7.88 5.69
CA PHE A 181 21.57 6.73 4.87
C PHE A 181 22.71 5.88 5.46
N ASP A 182 22.88 5.91 6.79
CA ASP A 182 23.82 5.08 7.54
C ASP A 182 23.27 3.66 7.69
N THR A 183 23.24 2.95 6.57
CA THR A 183 22.77 1.58 6.46
C THR A 183 23.56 0.80 5.43
N THR A 184 23.44 -0.52 5.47
CA THR A 184 23.99 -1.44 4.47
C THR A 184 22.97 -1.90 3.44
N GLY A 185 21.70 -1.48 3.54
CA GLY A 185 20.68 -1.93 2.60
C GLY A 185 19.35 -1.18 2.68
N LEU A 186 18.63 -1.17 1.54
CA LEU A 186 17.33 -0.49 1.41
C LEU A 186 16.27 -0.95 2.41
N ARG A 187 16.34 -2.21 2.87
CA ARG A 187 15.34 -2.80 3.77
C ARG A 187 15.26 -2.11 5.13
N SER A 188 16.31 -1.41 5.57
CA SER A 188 16.29 -0.70 6.86
C SER A 188 15.68 0.70 6.77
N LEU A 189 15.45 1.20 5.55
CA LEU A 189 14.99 2.56 5.33
C LEU A 189 13.47 2.62 5.43
N SER A 190 12.98 2.96 6.63
CA SER A 190 11.54 2.95 6.94
C SER A 190 10.67 3.94 6.15
N LYS A 191 11.27 4.88 5.40
CA LYS A 191 10.54 5.89 4.61
C LYS A 191 10.72 5.73 3.10
N TRP A 192 11.50 4.74 2.67
CA TRP A 192 11.94 4.60 1.30
C TRP A 192 11.61 3.22 0.75
N ASN A 193 10.89 3.20 -0.36
CA ASN A 193 10.47 2.00 -1.07
C ASN A 193 11.20 1.90 -2.40
N ALA A 194 11.78 0.75 -2.70
CA ALA A 194 12.31 0.47 -4.03
C ALA A 194 11.16 0.15 -4.99
N GLU A 195 11.18 0.75 -6.17
CA GLU A 195 10.32 0.36 -7.29
C GLU A 195 11.00 -0.75 -8.10
N ILE A 196 10.29 -1.84 -8.36
CA ILE A 196 10.76 -3.00 -9.12
C ILE A 196 9.80 -3.25 -10.27
N MET A 197 10.16 -2.82 -11.49
CA MET A 197 9.33 -2.95 -12.69
C MET A 197 10.09 -2.60 -13.98
N PHE A 198 9.49 -2.94 -15.10
CA PHE A 198 9.82 -2.42 -16.44
C PHE A 198 9.00 -1.14 -16.68
N PRO A 199 9.60 0.05 -16.67
CA PRO A 199 8.85 1.29 -16.82
C PRO A 199 8.24 1.38 -18.22
N THR A 200 7.02 1.89 -18.32
CA THR A 200 6.29 1.99 -19.59
C THR A 200 5.91 3.45 -19.90
N GLU A 201 4.70 3.69 -20.40
CA GLU A 201 4.22 5.04 -20.73
C GLU A 201 4.32 6.01 -19.53
N PRO A 202 4.54 7.32 -19.78
CA PRO A 202 4.66 7.95 -21.11
C PRO A 202 6.08 7.93 -21.70
N ASP A 203 7.09 7.69 -20.87
CA ASP A 203 8.48 7.99 -21.21
C ASP A 203 9.22 6.81 -21.87
N PHE A 204 8.72 5.57 -21.74
CA PHE A 204 9.33 4.34 -22.26
C PHE A 204 10.86 4.30 -22.14
N PRO A 205 11.41 4.53 -20.94
CA PRO A 205 12.85 4.59 -20.78
C PRO A 205 13.44 3.20 -21.04
N PHE A 206 14.59 3.15 -21.73
CA PHE A 206 15.23 1.89 -22.11
C PHE A 206 16.09 1.31 -20.97
N ASN A 207 15.47 1.17 -19.79
CA ASN A 207 16.06 0.60 -18.58
C ASN A 207 15.03 -0.20 -17.78
N ALA A 208 15.48 -1.00 -16.83
CA ALA A 208 14.61 -1.67 -15.85
C ALA A 208 14.93 -1.19 -14.44
N TYR A 209 13.90 -1.08 -13.60
CA TYR A 209 14.10 -0.80 -12.17
C TYR A 209 14.34 -2.11 -11.43
N ILE A 210 15.61 -2.40 -11.15
CA ILE A 210 16.07 -3.59 -10.43
C ILE A 210 17.14 -3.12 -9.43
N PRO A 211 16.85 -3.07 -8.12
CA PRO A 211 17.76 -2.52 -7.11
C PRO A 211 18.98 -3.42 -6.84
N ASP A 212 18.89 -4.70 -7.18
CA ASP A 212 19.96 -5.69 -6.99
C ASP A 212 21.23 -5.20 -7.70
N ASN A 213 22.31 -4.91 -6.95
CA ASN A 213 23.59 -4.35 -7.42
C ASN A 213 23.56 -2.94 -8.02
N THR A 214 22.43 -2.25 -8.04
CA THR A 214 22.32 -0.87 -8.54
C THR A 214 22.23 0.17 -7.43
N VAL A 215 22.16 -0.28 -6.17
CA VAL A 215 22.12 0.56 -4.97
C VAL A 215 23.24 0.20 -4.01
N SER A 216 23.97 1.20 -3.56
CA SER A 216 24.92 1.12 -2.44
C SER A 216 24.73 2.29 -1.48
N PHE A 217 25.39 2.18 -0.33
CA PHE A 217 25.39 3.19 0.73
C PHE A 217 26.85 3.46 1.08
N GLU A 218 27.29 4.69 0.84
CA GLU A 218 28.70 5.09 0.93
C GLU A 218 28.77 6.44 1.64
N ASP A 219 29.51 6.52 2.75
CA ASP A 219 29.77 7.75 3.51
C ASP A 219 28.50 8.58 3.82
N GLY A 220 27.43 7.92 4.28
CA GLY A 220 26.16 8.58 4.61
C GLY A 220 25.35 9.02 3.37
N SER A 221 25.66 8.47 2.20
CA SER A 221 24.96 8.77 0.95
C SER A 221 24.35 7.51 0.34
N LEU A 222 23.10 7.64 -0.10
CA LEU A 222 22.50 6.69 -1.04
C LEU A 222 23.11 6.88 -2.43
N VAL A 223 23.74 5.83 -2.95
CA VAL A 223 24.36 5.81 -4.27
C VAL A 223 23.54 4.91 -5.19
N ILE A 224 22.99 5.49 -6.25
CA ILE A 224 22.31 4.75 -7.33
C ILE A 224 23.24 4.72 -8.53
N LYS A 225 23.73 3.53 -8.87
CA LYS A 225 24.64 3.32 -9.99
C LYS A 225 24.02 2.36 -11.00
N PRO A 226 23.76 2.80 -12.24
CA PRO A 226 23.29 1.90 -13.28
C PRO A 226 24.31 0.80 -13.58
N VAL A 227 23.81 -0.40 -13.86
CA VAL A 227 24.61 -1.58 -14.20
C VAL A 227 24.12 -2.14 -15.53
N LEU A 228 25.03 -2.66 -16.35
CA LEU A 228 24.64 -3.32 -17.59
C LEU A 228 24.02 -4.69 -17.29
N THR A 229 22.92 -5.00 -17.96
CA THR A 229 22.22 -6.28 -17.83
C THR A 229 23.14 -7.47 -18.07
N GLU A 230 24.03 -7.37 -19.06
CA GLU A 230 25.02 -8.42 -19.37
C GLU A 230 26.01 -8.67 -18.23
N THR A 231 26.38 -7.63 -17.48
CA THR A 231 27.29 -7.75 -16.34
C THR A 231 26.63 -8.52 -15.19
N GLN A 232 25.32 -8.38 -15.03
CA GLN A 232 24.58 -9.02 -13.94
C GLN A 232 24.06 -10.41 -14.29
N TYR A 233 23.63 -10.64 -15.54
CA TYR A 233 22.95 -11.86 -15.94
C TYR A 233 23.60 -12.60 -17.14
N GLY A 234 24.65 -12.06 -17.74
CA GLY A 234 25.36 -12.63 -18.90
C GLY A 234 24.94 -12.03 -20.25
N GLU A 235 25.82 -12.13 -21.26
CA GLU A 235 25.68 -11.48 -22.58
C GLU A 235 24.38 -11.85 -23.33
N ASP A 236 23.93 -13.10 -23.23
CA ASP A 236 22.73 -13.59 -23.92
C ASP A 236 21.40 -13.24 -23.22
N PHE A 237 21.45 -12.64 -22.03
CA PHE A 237 20.24 -12.41 -21.23
C PHE A 237 19.27 -11.41 -21.87
N LEU A 238 19.78 -10.56 -22.76
CA LEU A 238 18.98 -9.57 -23.48
C LEU A 238 17.80 -10.18 -24.28
N TYR A 239 17.90 -11.46 -24.65
CA TYR A 239 16.88 -12.16 -25.42
C TYR A 239 15.97 -13.06 -24.57
N ASN A 240 16.05 -12.97 -23.24
CA ASN A 240 15.26 -13.79 -22.34
C ASN A 240 13.95 -13.12 -21.92
N THR A 241 12.91 -13.95 -21.78
CA THR A 241 11.66 -13.54 -21.14
C THR A 241 11.84 -13.53 -19.63
N VAL A 242 11.45 -12.43 -18.99
CA VAL A 242 11.63 -12.23 -17.55
C VAL A 242 10.29 -11.93 -16.90
N ASN A 243 10.05 -12.58 -15.76
CA ASN A 243 8.89 -12.32 -14.91
C ASN A 243 9.41 -11.96 -13.51
N LEU A 244 9.10 -10.73 -13.06
CA LEU A 244 9.51 -10.22 -11.75
C LEU A 244 8.70 -10.85 -10.60
N GLY A 245 7.59 -11.51 -10.93
CA GLY A 245 6.75 -12.26 -10.00
C GLY A 245 6.24 -11.38 -8.87
N VAL A 246 6.27 -11.92 -7.65
CA VAL A 246 5.77 -11.25 -6.43
C VAL A 246 6.60 -10.05 -6.00
N ARG A 247 7.81 -9.87 -6.54
CA ARG A 247 8.67 -8.72 -6.22
C ARG A 247 8.31 -7.47 -7.02
N CYS A 248 7.48 -7.60 -8.06
CA CYS A 248 7.10 -6.48 -8.89
C CYS A 248 6.25 -5.46 -8.10
N THR A 249 6.61 -4.19 -8.16
CA THR A 249 5.84 -3.08 -7.57
C THR A 249 4.96 -2.36 -8.59
N GLY A 250 5.08 -2.72 -9.87
CA GLY A 250 4.21 -2.26 -10.94
C GLY A 250 2.84 -2.95 -10.91
N LYS A 251 2.00 -2.63 -11.89
CA LYS A 251 0.69 -3.28 -12.05
C LYS A 251 0.90 -4.75 -12.44
N ILE A 252 0.52 -5.65 -11.53
CA ILE A 252 0.57 -7.11 -11.72
C ILE A 252 -0.22 -7.50 -12.99
N ASP A 253 0.28 -8.49 -13.72
CA ASP A 253 -0.23 -8.96 -15.04
C ASP A 253 -0.16 -7.92 -16.17
N ARG A 254 0.68 -6.89 -16.05
CA ARG A 254 1.04 -5.96 -17.14
C ARG A 254 2.50 -6.14 -17.55
N SER A 255 2.86 -5.48 -18.65
CA SER A 255 4.24 -5.37 -19.14
C SER A 255 5.21 -4.79 -18.10
N GLU A 256 4.70 -4.07 -17.09
CA GLU A 256 5.50 -3.58 -15.96
C GLU A 256 6.14 -4.71 -15.12
N CYS A 257 5.54 -5.90 -15.07
CA CYS A 257 6.03 -7.03 -14.28
C CYS A 257 6.57 -8.19 -15.11
N ARG A 258 6.31 -8.16 -16.42
CA ARG A 258 6.69 -9.23 -17.34
C ARG A 258 7.22 -8.65 -18.63
N HIS A 259 8.48 -8.97 -18.93
CA HIS A 259 9.12 -8.68 -20.20
C HIS A 259 9.06 -9.92 -21.09
N GLU A 260 8.39 -9.83 -22.23
CA GLU A 260 8.37 -10.88 -23.24
C GLU A 260 9.40 -10.57 -24.33
N ALA A 261 10.46 -11.37 -24.39
CA ALA A 261 11.53 -11.13 -25.35
C ALA A 261 11.10 -11.47 -26.77
N SER A 262 11.44 -10.56 -27.69
CA SER A 262 11.32 -10.79 -29.13
C SER A 262 12.41 -10.01 -29.88
N VAL A 263 12.54 -10.24 -31.19
CA VAL A 263 13.49 -9.51 -32.05
C VAL A 263 13.28 -7.98 -31.99
N LEU A 264 12.04 -7.54 -31.74
CA LEU A 264 11.69 -6.12 -31.64
C LEU A 264 11.56 -5.62 -30.19
N ASN A 265 11.66 -6.52 -29.20
CA ASN A 265 11.48 -6.23 -27.78
C ASN A 265 12.56 -6.93 -26.97
N VAL A 266 13.76 -6.38 -27.05
CA VAL A 266 14.94 -6.87 -26.32
C VAL A 266 14.82 -6.40 -24.87
N PHE A 267 15.27 -7.23 -23.92
CA PHE A 267 15.30 -6.86 -22.52
C PHE A 267 16.15 -5.60 -22.31
N PRO A 268 15.77 -4.67 -21.41
CA PRO A 268 16.50 -3.43 -21.23
C PRO A 268 17.98 -3.66 -20.94
N PRO A 269 18.91 -3.00 -21.64
CA PRO A 269 20.36 -3.25 -21.49
C PRO A 269 20.94 -2.63 -20.22
N VAL A 270 20.20 -1.75 -19.56
CA VAL A 270 20.63 -1.05 -18.34
C VAL A 270 19.64 -1.33 -17.22
N LEU A 271 20.17 -1.74 -16.08
CA LEU A 271 19.48 -1.88 -14.82
C LEU A 271 19.81 -0.66 -13.96
N THR A 272 18.81 -0.10 -13.30
CA THR A 272 19.00 0.97 -12.33
C THR A 272 18.06 0.78 -11.15
N ALA A 273 18.27 1.53 -10.08
CA ALA A 273 17.28 1.64 -9.02
C ALA A 273 16.37 2.84 -9.24
N LYS A 274 15.14 2.71 -8.74
CA LYS A 274 14.27 3.84 -8.45
C LYS A 274 13.72 3.64 -7.04
N ILE A 275 13.84 4.67 -6.22
CA ILE A 275 13.43 4.64 -4.81
C ILE A 275 12.47 5.81 -4.61
N SER A 276 11.38 5.56 -3.89
CA SER A 276 10.32 6.53 -3.67
C SER A 276 9.92 6.58 -2.20
N THR A 277 9.44 7.73 -1.76
CA THR A 277 8.81 7.90 -0.45
C THR A 277 7.29 7.83 -0.53
N ARG A 278 6.77 7.19 -1.57
CA ARG A 278 5.33 7.06 -1.80
C ARG A 278 4.69 6.44 -0.55
N HIS A 279 3.53 6.98 -0.17
CA HIS A 279 2.77 6.62 1.03
C HIS A 279 3.35 7.12 2.37
N HIS A 280 4.55 7.72 2.38
CA HIS A 280 5.17 8.22 3.62
C HIS A 280 5.03 9.73 3.81
N PHE A 281 5.02 10.50 2.70
CA PHE A 281 4.82 11.94 2.74
C PHE A 281 3.73 12.35 1.76
N THR A 282 2.87 13.27 2.20
CA THR A 282 1.83 13.87 1.36
C THR A 282 2.02 15.38 1.32
N SER A 283 2.07 15.96 0.13
CA SER A 283 2.11 17.41 -0.06
C SER A 283 0.75 17.89 -0.52
N VAL A 284 0.07 18.68 0.32
CA VAL A 284 -1.20 19.32 -0.03
C VAL A 284 -0.92 20.78 -0.35
N TRP A 285 -1.05 21.15 -1.62
CA TRP A 285 -0.97 22.55 -2.04
C TRP A 285 -2.32 23.21 -1.84
N LYS A 286 -2.37 24.24 -0.99
CA LYS A 286 -3.54 25.09 -0.85
C LYS A 286 -3.39 26.21 -1.90
N ILE A 287 -4.10 26.07 -3.01
CA ILE A 287 -4.26 27.12 -4.03
C ILE A 287 -5.20 28.20 -3.48
#